data_AF-A0A834AZP6-F1
#
_entry.id   AF-A0A834AZP6-F1
#
_cell.length_a   1.000
_cell.length_b   1.000
_cell.length_c   1.000
_cell.angle_alpha   90.00
_cell.angle_beta   90.00
_cell.angle_gamma   90.00
#
_symmetry.space_group_name_H-M   'P 1'
#
loop_
_entity.id
_entity.type
_entity.pdbx_description
1 polymer ?
#
loop_
_entity_poly.entity_id
_entity_poly.type
_entity_poly.pdbx_seq_one_letter_code
_entity_poly.pdbx_strand_id
1 'polypeptide(L)'
;MEVAREKLRKYVFDRVNAHNALIHLARRRGQQLESMQLELASLQNQPTATKEELRLLQVIRQLENNIEKTMVKITTSQNIHLLYVDLLDYLKKELAGYPTELDKLQSLVAEYCSELSDMTIMSQDAMMITDEVKMNMRQGEATFIEERRARENRLNQQKKLIDKVHSKETSEKYRWGRRDLDFPSNLMGIETTKVRKREASVANVEYQANTTAMVEKIKTAVRCSHLWDITGQFLAQRTTEDNLELQMEDCEARRAQLAALMRRLETEEALLKFRQAPSSNSFESVQKKMKDTLREEEERLQLAHANMTKSQKLLLTIQTGIDNLYIRLIGIILPPGQKEATLSDNLDVHGKLAYCERKLLYLANRVRTLSMTEEINTKVRDALESSTLKEKQNTRISFEDQEEDMIETFHFADVDHSYVPSRAEIKGQAQRVIDGKLKVAKKKK
;
A
#
# COMPACT_ATOMS: atom_id res chain seq x y z
N MET A 1 -83.26 2.61 -93.09
CA MET A 1 -82.35 3.74 -92.76
C MET A 1 -82.16 3.96 -91.26
N GLU A 2 -83.22 3.98 -90.46
CA GLU A 2 -83.15 4.41 -89.04
C GLU A 2 -82.25 3.54 -88.15
N VAL A 3 -82.34 2.21 -88.26
CA VAL A 3 -81.50 1.25 -87.52
C VAL A 3 -79.99 1.55 -87.66
N ALA A 4 -79.54 2.08 -88.80
CA ALA A 4 -78.14 2.46 -88.99
C ALA A 4 -77.78 3.76 -88.25
N ARG A 5 -78.68 4.75 -88.23
CA ARG A 5 -78.54 5.98 -87.44
C ARG A 5 -78.53 5.69 -85.94
N GLU A 6 -79.34 4.74 -85.50
CA GLU A 6 -79.46 4.34 -84.10
C GLU A 6 -78.23 3.55 -83.61
N LYS A 7 -77.73 2.61 -84.40
CA LYS A 7 -76.42 1.95 -84.15
C LYS A 7 -75.29 2.96 -84.08
N LEU A 8 -75.26 3.97 -84.97
CA LEU A 8 -74.26 5.04 -84.94
C LEU A 8 -74.39 5.91 -83.68
N ARG A 9 -75.62 6.32 -83.30
CA ARG A 9 -75.88 7.04 -82.04
C ARG A 9 -75.37 6.28 -80.83
N LYS A 10 -75.66 4.97 -80.73
CA LYS A 10 -75.18 4.13 -79.64
C LYS A 10 -73.65 4.03 -79.63
N TYR A 11 -73.02 3.79 -80.77
CA TYR A 11 -71.55 3.74 -80.87
C TYR A 11 -70.88 5.07 -80.45
N VAL A 12 -71.46 6.22 -80.83
CA VAL A 12 -70.97 7.54 -80.40
C VAL A 12 -71.16 7.74 -78.89
N PHE A 13 -72.32 7.36 -78.34
CA PHE A 13 -72.59 7.43 -76.90
C PHE A 13 -71.63 6.54 -76.08
N ASP A 14 -71.42 5.29 -76.50
CA ASP A 14 -70.50 4.34 -75.87
C ASP A 14 -69.05 4.86 -75.94
N ARG A 15 -68.63 5.46 -77.06
CA ARG A 15 -67.33 6.16 -77.22
C ARG A 15 -67.18 7.36 -76.29
N VAL A 16 -68.21 8.19 -76.15
CA VAL A 16 -68.20 9.37 -75.26
C VAL A 16 -68.13 8.94 -73.80
N ASN A 17 -68.88 7.91 -73.40
CA ASN A 17 -68.81 7.35 -72.05
C ASN A 17 -67.43 6.76 -71.72
N ALA A 18 -66.83 6.02 -72.66
CA ALA A 18 -65.47 5.50 -72.51
C ALA A 18 -64.44 6.65 -72.37
N HIS A 19 -64.58 7.71 -73.16
CA HIS A 19 -63.72 8.90 -73.08
C HIS A 19 -63.88 9.63 -71.74
N ASN A 20 -65.10 9.83 -71.27
CA ASN A 20 -65.40 10.44 -69.97
C ASN A 20 -64.82 9.61 -68.82
N ALA A 21 -64.97 8.28 -68.85
CA ALA A 21 -64.39 7.37 -67.86
C ALA A 21 -62.86 7.47 -67.81
N LEU A 22 -62.20 7.55 -68.97
CA LEU A 22 -60.75 7.76 -69.07
C LEU A 22 -60.32 9.14 -68.54
N ILE A 23 -61.08 10.21 -68.79
CA ILE A 23 -60.82 11.55 -68.21
C ILE A 23 -60.94 11.53 -66.68
N HIS A 24 -61.97 10.89 -66.12
CA HIS A 24 -62.13 10.76 -64.67
C HIS A 24 -60.98 9.96 -64.04
N LEU A 25 -60.56 8.87 -64.69
CA LEU A 25 -59.44 8.04 -64.22
C LEU A 25 -58.10 8.78 -64.32
N ALA A 26 -57.88 9.56 -65.39
CA ALA A 26 -56.70 10.41 -65.55
C ALA A 26 -56.64 11.51 -64.48
N ARG A 27 -57.74 12.22 -64.22
CA ARG A 27 -57.83 13.23 -63.14
C ARG A 27 -57.54 12.62 -61.77
N ARG A 28 -58.12 11.46 -61.46
CA ARG A 28 -57.89 10.76 -60.17
C ARG A 28 -56.42 10.37 -60.00
N ARG A 29 -55.76 9.88 -61.07
CA ARG A 29 -54.32 9.59 -61.05
C ARG A 29 -53.46 10.85 -60.92
N GLY A 30 -53.84 11.96 -61.57
CA GLY A 30 -53.19 13.26 -61.40
C GLY A 30 -53.21 13.73 -59.95
N GLN A 31 -54.38 13.73 -59.31
CA GLN A 31 -54.55 14.08 -57.90
C GLN A 31 -53.71 13.19 -56.95
N GLN A 32 -53.62 11.88 -57.24
CA GLN A 32 -52.75 10.98 -56.49
C GLN A 32 -51.26 11.29 -56.71
N LEU A 33 -50.84 11.65 -57.93
CA LEU A 33 -49.47 12.05 -58.23
C LEU A 33 -49.11 13.34 -57.50
N GLU A 34 -49.95 14.37 -57.55
CA GLU A 34 -49.79 15.65 -56.86
C GLU A 34 -49.70 15.44 -55.34
N SER A 35 -50.57 14.61 -54.76
CA SER A 35 -50.53 14.26 -53.34
C SER A 35 -49.20 13.59 -52.94
N MET A 36 -48.72 12.61 -53.71
CA MET A 36 -47.44 11.95 -53.44
C MET A 36 -46.24 12.90 -53.66
N GLN A 37 -46.31 13.81 -54.63
CA GLN A 37 -45.26 14.81 -54.86
C GLN A 37 -45.17 15.83 -53.72
N LEU A 38 -46.30 16.29 -53.19
CA LEU A 38 -46.35 17.15 -52.01
C LEU A 38 -45.82 16.44 -50.76
N GLU A 39 -46.17 15.18 -50.56
CA GLU A 39 -45.69 14.35 -49.44
C GLU A 39 -44.18 14.11 -49.52
N LEU A 40 -43.67 13.70 -50.69
CA LEU A 40 -42.23 13.52 -50.95
C LEU A 40 -41.46 14.83 -50.78
N ALA A 41 -41.98 15.95 -51.28
CA ALA A 41 -41.39 17.27 -51.06
C ALA A 41 -41.40 17.67 -49.58
N SER A 42 -42.44 17.34 -48.81
CA SER A 42 -42.49 17.60 -47.37
C SER A 42 -41.43 16.82 -46.59
N LEU A 43 -41.14 15.58 -47.01
CA LEU A 43 -40.09 14.73 -46.44
C LEU A 43 -38.69 15.24 -46.82
N GLN A 44 -38.48 15.64 -48.09
CA GLN A 44 -37.20 16.22 -48.54
C GLN A 44 -36.88 17.58 -47.89
N ASN A 45 -37.90 18.33 -47.47
CA ASN A 45 -37.72 19.60 -46.75
C ASN A 45 -37.57 19.43 -45.22
N GLN A 46 -37.54 18.20 -44.69
CA GLN A 46 -37.19 17.99 -43.28
C GLN A 46 -35.68 18.23 -43.08
N PRO A 47 -35.27 19.06 -42.09
CA PRO A 47 -33.86 19.31 -41.82
C PRO A 47 -33.20 18.04 -41.27
N THR A 48 -32.12 17.59 -41.94
CA THR A 48 -31.44 16.31 -41.65
C THR A 48 -30.70 16.24 -40.31
N ALA A 49 -30.52 17.39 -39.64
CA ALA A 49 -30.23 17.49 -38.21
C ALA A 49 -30.66 18.87 -37.71
N THR A 50 -31.24 18.93 -36.51
CA THR A 50 -31.46 20.20 -35.80
C THR A 50 -30.14 20.77 -35.27
N LYS A 51 -30.12 22.08 -35.02
CA LYS A 51 -28.97 22.75 -34.39
C LYS A 51 -28.71 22.27 -32.95
N GLU A 52 -29.69 21.61 -32.34
CA GLU A 52 -29.59 21.07 -30.98
C GLU A 52 -28.98 19.68 -30.97
N GLU A 53 -29.35 18.79 -31.90
CA GLU A 53 -28.67 17.49 -32.11
C GLU A 53 -27.18 17.67 -32.45
N LEU A 54 -26.83 18.63 -33.30
CA LEU A 54 -25.43 18.96 -33.60
C LEU A 54 -24.65 19.45 -32.35
N ARG A 55 -25.30 20.20 -31.45
CA ARG A 55 -24.72 20.60 -30.16
C ARG A 55 -24.57 19.42 -29.21
N LEU A 56 -25.57 18.54 -29.14
CA LEU A 56 -25.53 17.33 -28.31
C LEU A 56 -24.42 16.39 -28.77
N LEU A 57 -24.24 16.16 -30.07
CA LEU A 57 -23.12 15.40 -30.63
C LEU A 57 -21.75 16.02 -30.28
N GLN A 58 -21.63 17.34 -30.30
CA GLN A 58 -20.40 18.04 -29.88
C GLN A 58 -20.13 17.87 -28.37
N VAL A 59 -21.18 17.93 -27.53
CA VAL A 59 -21.08 17.69 -26.09
C VAL A 59 -20.70 16.23 -25.77
N ILE A 60 -21.34 15.25 -26.43
CA ILE A 60 -21.01 13.83 -26.31
C ILE A 60 -19.53 13.60 -26.61
N ARG A 61 -19.06 14.09 -27.77
CA ARG A 61 -17.64 13.97 -28.16
C ARG A 61 -16.69 14.63 -27.17
N GLN A 62 -17.09 15.73 -26.52
CA GLN A 62 -16.28 16.39 -25.50
C GLN A 62 -16.30 15.64 -24.16
N LEU A 63 -17.40 14.97 -23.80
CA LEU A 63 -17.48 14.08 -22.65
C LEU A 63 -16.65 12.81 -22.85
N GLU A 64 -16.72 12.17 -24.01
CA GLU A 64 -15.88 11.02 -24.39
C GLU A 64 -14.38 11.34 -24.24
N ASN A 65 -13.94 12.46 -24.83
CA ASN A 65 -12.56 12.95 -24.71
C ASN A 65 -12.14 13.21 -23.24
N ASN A 66 -13.06 13.63 -22.38
CA ASN A 66 -12.79 13.89 -20.96
C ASN A 66 -12.76 12.59 -20.14
N ILE A 67 -13.61 11.61 -20.47
CA ILE A 67 -13.61 10.28 -19.87
C ILE A 67 -12.29 9.56 -20.20
N GLU A 68 -11.88 9.54 -21.47
CA GLU A 68 -10.63 8.89 -21.90
C GLU A 68 -9.39 9.51 -21.25
N LYS A 69 -9.29 10.85 -21.22
CA LYS A 69 -8.23 11.57 -20.47
C LYS A 69 -8.25 11.25 -18.97
N THR A 70 -9.42 10.97 -18.40
CA THR A 70 -9.55 10.61 -16.98
C THR A 70 -9.12 9.16 -16.74
N MET A 71 -9.46 8.22 -17.63
CA MET A 71 -8.96 6.85 -17.58
C MET A 71 -7.43 6.80 -17.69
N VAL A 72 -6.83 7.53 -18.65
CA VAL A 72 -5.36 7.63 -18.77
C VAL A 72 -4.71 8.18 -17.50
N LYS A 73 -5.34 9.18 -16.84
CA LYS A 73 -4.88 9.70 -15.53
C LYS A 73 -5.00 8.67 -14.42
N ILE A 74 -6.06 7.86 -14.40
CA ILE A 74 -6.25 6.79 -13.41
C ILE A 74 -5.17 5.73 -13.59
N THR A 75 -4.97 5.20 -14.81
CA THR A 75 -3.95 4.17 -15.10
C THR A 75 -2.54 4.65 -14.78
N THR A 76 -2.19 5.89 -15.17
CA THR A 76 -0.87 6.45 -14.83
C THR A 76 -0.69 6.65 -13.32
N SER A 77 -1.73 7.09 -12.60
CA SER A 77 -1.70 7.21 -11.14
C SER A 77 -1.60 5.85 -10.43
N GLN A 78 -2.25 4.81 -10.96
CA GLN A 78 -2.14 3.44 -10.48
C GLN A 78 -0.71 2.89 -10.67
N ASN A 79 -0.12 3.09 -11.85
CA ASN A 79 1.26 2.68 -12.13
C ASN A 79 2.26 3.39 -11.21
N ILE A 80 2.07 4.70 -10.97
CA ILE A 80 2.87 5.48 -10.02
C ILE A 80 2.69 4.96 -8.58
N HIS A 81 1.45 4.65 -8.17
CA HIS A 81 1.16 4.11 -6.84
C HIS A 81 1.85 2.76 -6.61
N LEU A 82 1.75 1.83 -7.56
CA LEU A 82 2.43 0.53 -7.50
C LEU A 82 3.95 0.70 -7.36
N LEU A 83 4.56 1.56 -8.18
CA LEU A 83 6.00 1.83 -8.13
C LEU A 83 6.44 2.43 -6.78
N TYR A 84 5.61 3.27 -6.14
CA TYR A 84 5.86 3.74 -4.77
C TYR A 84 5.68 2.65 -3.70
N VAL A 85 4.75 1.70 -3.89
CA VAL A 85 4.59 0.55 -2.99
C VAL A 85 5.79 -0.40 -3.09
N ASP A 86 6.24 -0.71 -4.31
CA ASP A 86 7.41 -1.55 -4.56
C ASP A 86 8.69 -0.91 -3.97
N LEU A 87 8.88 0.41 -4.17
CA LEU A 87 9.99 1.17 -3.58
C LEU A 87 9.93 1.17 -2.05
N LEU A 88 8.74 1.35 -1.45
CA LEU A 88 8.57 1.30 0.00
C LEU A 88 8.89 -0.10 0.55
N ASP A 89 8.49 -1.17 -0.13
CA ASP A 89 8.79 -2.54 0.29
C ASP A 89 10.25 -2.94 0.06
N TYR A 90 10.93 -2.35 -0.92
CA TYR A 90 12.39 -2.43 -1.03
C TYR A 90 13.08 -1.72 0.15
N LEU A 91 12.71 -0.47 0.45
CA LEU A 91 13.29 0.30 1.55
C LEU A 91 13.06 -0.35 2.92
N LYS A 92 11.92 -1.03 3.15
CA LYS A 92 11.70 -1.85 4.35
C LYS A 92 12.67 -3.03 4.47
N LYS A 93 13.05 -3.66 3.35
CA LYS A 93 13.97 -4.81 3.34
C LYS A 93 15.40 -4.37 3.64
N GLU A 94 15.86 -3.27 3.05
CA GLU A 94 17.13 -2.64 3.41
C GLU A 94 17.16 -2.21 4.89
N LEU A 95 16.11 -1.54 5.36
CA LEU A 95 15.98 -1.12 6.77
C LEU A 95 15.96 -2.30 7.76
N ALA A 96 15.44 -3.47 7.35
CA ALA A 96 15.50 -4.69 8.15
C ALA A 96 16.90 -5.35 8.17
N GLY A 97 17.76 -5.02 7.19
CA GLY A 97 19.16 -5.45 7.15
C GLY A 97 20.04 -4.71 8.16
N TYR A 98 19.91 -3.38 8.24
CA TYR A 98 20.81 -2.54 9.05
C TYR A 98 20.97 -2.93 10.53
N PRO A 99 19.93 -3.35 11.29
CA PRO A 99 20.12 -3.86 12.65
C PRO A 99 21.11 -5.03 12.72
N THR A 100 21.04 -5.96 11.77
CA THR A 100 21.93 -7.13 11.70
C THR A 100 23.37 -6.76 11.33
N GLU A 101 23.60 -5.59 10.72
CA GLU A 101 24.95 -5.05 10.48
C GLU A 101 25.46 -4.25 11.68
N LEU A 102 24.58 -3.48 12.33
CA LEU A 102 24.87 -2.73 13.54
C LEU A 102 25.23 -3.67 14.71
N ASP A 103 24.52 -4.79 14.87
CA ASP A 103 24.81 -5.80 15.90
C ASP A 103 26.22 -6.40 15.73
N LYS A 104 26.66 -6.66 14.48
CA LYS A 104 28.02 -7.15 14.18
C LYS A 104 29.09 -6.10 14.45
N LEU A 105 28.81 -4.83 14.13
CA LEU A 105 29.71 -3.71 14.45
C LEU A 105 29.81 -3.52 15.97
N GLN A 106 28.70 -3.66 16.69
CA GLN A 106 28.65 -3.55 18.14
C GLN A 106 29.36 -4.73 18.84
N SER A 107 29.24 -5.97 18.33
CA SER A 107 29.99 -7.10 18.87
C SER A 107 31.51 -6.93 18.65
N LEU A 108 31.92 -6.52 17.44
CA LEU A 108 33.32 -6.26 17.11
C LEU A 108 33.93 -5.14 17.97
N VAL A 109 33.17 -4.07 18.26
CA VAL A 109 33.60 -3.01 19.19
C VAL A 109 33.71 -3.54 20.62
N ALA A 110 32.79 -4.39 21.08
CA ALA A 110 32.86 -5.01 22.41
C ALA A 110 34.08 -5.94 22.53
N GLU A 111 34.38 -6.73 21.49
CA GLU A 111 35.58 -7.57 21.38
C GLU A 111 36.86 -6.72 21.51
N TYR A 112 37.03 -5.68 20.69
CA TYR A 112 38.20 -4.78 20.79
C TYR A 112 38.30 -4.04 22.14
N CYS A 113 37.17 -3.67 22.75
CA CYS A 113 37.18 -3.08 24.09
C CYS A 113 37.63 -4.08 25.16
N SER A 114 37.31 -5.37 25.04
CA SER A 114 37.81 -6.42 25.94
C SER A 114 39.31 -6.68 25.73
N GLU A 115 39.77 -6.83 24.48
CA GLU A 115 41.20 -7.03 24.16
C GLU A 115 42.08 -5.86 24.66
N LEU A 116 41.60 -4.62 24.51
CA LEU A 116 42.29 -3.43 25.03
C LEU A 116 42.30 -3.38 26.56
N SER A 117 41.23 -3.84 27.22
CA SER A 117 41.18 -3.98 28.69
C SER A 117 42.19 -5.00 29.18
N ASP A 118 42.25 -6.18 28.54
CA ASP A 118 43.18 -7.25 28.89
C ASP A 118 44.64 -6.84 28.67
N MET A 119 44.96 -6.18 27.54
CA MET A 119 46.29 -5.58 27.34
C MET A 119 46.63 -4.51 28.39
N THR A 120 45.64 -3.74 28.86
CA THR A 120 45.84 -2.72 29.89
C THR A 120 46.17 -3.37 31.25
N ILE A 121 45.47 -4.45 31.62
CA ILE A 121 45.75 -5.24 32.81
C ILE A 121 47.16 -5.87 32.71
N MET A 122 47.48 -6.53 31.60
CA MET A 122 48.81 -7.11 31.37
C MET A 122 49.95 -6.08 31.44
N SER A 123 49.71 -4.85 30.95
CA SER A 123 50.67 -3.75 31.04
C SER A 123 50.85 -3.27 32.48
N GLN A 124 49.77 -3.17 33.25
CA GLN A 124 49.82 -2.80 34.66
C GLN A 124 50.51 -3.87 35.51
N ASP A 125 50.23 -5.15 35.28
CA ASP A 125 50.90 -6.27 35.96
C ASP A 125 52.40 -6.31 35.61
N ALA A 126 52.77 -6.09 34.34
CA ALA A 126 54.16 -5.96 33.94
C ALA A 126 54.86 -4.79 34.63
N MET A 127 54.20 -3.62 34.76
CA MET A 127 54.73 -2.51 35.54
C MET A 127 54.95 -2.90 37.00
N MET A 128 53.94 -3.49 37.67
CA MET A 128 54.01 -3.94 39.07
C MET A 128 55.18 -4.90 39.29
N ILE A 129 55.34 -5.91 38.43
CA ILE A 129 56.45 -6.87 38.49
C ILE A 129 57.80 -6.15 38.34
N THR A 130 57.94 -5.22 37.39
CA THR A 130 59.21 -4.49 37.25
C THR A 130 59.51 -3.58 38.43
N ASP A 131 58.51 -2.97 39.08
CA ASP A 131 58.71 -2.14 40.27
C ASP A 131 59.00 -2.97 41.52
N GLU A 132 58.35 -4.12 41.70
CA GLU A 132 58.72 -5.10 42.73
C GLU A 132 60.17 -5.57 42.56
N VAL A 133 60.59 -5.93 41.34
CA VAL A 133 61.98 -6.31 41.04
C VAL A 133 62.96 -5.17 41.36
N LYS A 134 62.62 -3.90 41.01
CA LYS A 134 63.46 -2.73 41.38
C LYS A 134 63.55 -2.53 42.89
N MET A 135 62.47 -2.75 43.65
CA MET A 135 62.48 -2.62 45.11
C MET A 135 63.28 -3.74 45.77
N ASN A 136 63.08 -4.99 45.35
CA ASN A 136 63.85 -6.14 45.81
C ASN A 136 65.36 -5.98 45.49
N MET A 137 65.71 -5.44 44.32
CA MET A 137 67.10 -5.10 43.97
C MET A 137 67.68 -4.04 44.92
N ARG A 138 66.98 -2.93 45.16
CA ARG A 138 67.41 -1.87 46.10
C ARG A 138 67.57 -2.39 47.54
N GLN A 139 66.70 -3.29 47.98
CA GLN A 139 66.78 -3.92 49.29
C GLN A 139 68.00 -4.88 49.38
N GLY A 140 68.29 -5.62 48.32
CA GLY A 140 69.51 -6.41 48.18
C GLY A 140 70.79 -5.55 48.23
N GLU A 141 70.82 -4.44 47.48
CA GLU A 141 71.91 -3.47 47.53
C GLU A 141 72.12 -2.88 48.93
N ALA A 142 71.04 -2.48 49.61
CA ALA A 142 71.10 -1.93 50.96
C ALA A 142 71.65 -2.94 51.97
N THR A 143 71.12 -4.16 52.00
CA THR A 143 71.59 -5.22 52.90
C THR A 143 73.03 -5.63 52.61
N PHE A 144 73.46 -5.68 51.35
CA PHE A 144 74.85 -5.92 50.96
C PHE A 144 75.79 -4.79 51.42
N ILE A 145 75.37 -3.52 51.32
CA ILE A 145 76.12 -2.37 51.82
C ILE A 145 76.23 -2.43 53.36
N GLU A 146 75.19 -2.84 54.07
CA GLU A 146 75.20 -3.02 55.52
C GLU A 146 76.09 -4.17 55.96
N GLU A 147 76.04 -5.33 55.30
CA GLU A 147 76.94 -6.46 55.58
C GLU A 147 78.40 -6.07 55.32
N ARG A 148 78.68 -5.38 54.21
CA ARG A 148 80.02 -4.86 53.88
C ARG A 148 80.51 -3.88 54.95
N ARG A 149 79.67 -2.93 55.38
CA ARG A 149 79.99 -2.00 56.49
C ARG A 149 80.23 -2.75 57.80
N ALA A 150 79.44 -3.76 58.12
CA ALA A 150 79.63 -4.58 59.32
C ALA A 150 80.94 -5.37 59.28
N ARG A 151 81.30 -5.96 58.13
CA ARG A 151 82.57 -6.66 57.90
C ARG A 151 83.76 -5.71 57.98
N GLU A 152 83.67 -4.53 57.38
CA GLU A 152 84.71 -3.50 57.43
C GLU A 152 84.88 -2.93 58.84
N ASN A 153 83.79 -2.74 59.59
CA ASN A 153 83.84 -2.36 61.00
C ASN A 153 84.52 -3.42 61.87
N ARG A 154 84.21 -4.72 61.68
CA ARG A 154 84.92 -5.82 62.37
C ARG A 154 86.43 -5.82 62.05
N LEU A 155 86.79 -5.62 60.78
CA LEU A 155 88.18 -5.56 60.33
C LEU A 155 88.91 -4.32 60.90
N ASN A 156 88.25 -3.16 60.95
CA ASN A 156 88.80 -1.95 61.59
C ASN A 156 88.87 -2.06 63.12
N GLN A 157 88.01 -2.84 63.77
CA GLN A 157 88.16 -3.20 65.18
C GLN A 157 89.40 -4.07 65.41
N GLN A 158 89.64 -5.08 64.55
CA GLN A 158 90.86 -5.91 64.61
C GLN A 158 92.12 -5.08 64.35
N LYS A 159 92.15 -4.21 63.33
CA LYS A 159 93.24 -3.24 63.12
C LYS A 159 93.49 -2.40 64.36
N LYS A 160 92.47 -1.76 64.93
CA LYS A 160 92.60 -0.97 66.17
C LYS A 160 93.07 -1.76 67.39
N LEU A 161 93.01 -3.10 67.39
CA LEU A 161 93.64 -3.94 68.42
C LEU A 161 95.12 -4.17 68.11
N ILE A 162 95.48 -4.42 66.86
CA ILE A 162 96.88 -4.54 66.38
C ILE A 162 97.62 -3.20 66.56
N ASP A 163 97.02 -2.08 66.16
CA ASP A 163 97.53 -0.73 66.36
C ASP A 163 97.75 -0.43 67.85
N LYS A 164 96.90 -0.97 68.75
CA LYS A 164 97.07 -0.87 70.21
C LYS A 164 98.15 -1.79 70.77
N VAL A 165 98.54 -2.86 70.07
CA VAL A 165 99.72 -3.67 70.41
C VAL A 165 100.97 -2.89 70.01
N HIS A 166 101.08 -2.48 68.75
CA HIS A 166 102.23 -1.68 68.27
C HIS A 166 102.35 -0.32 68.97
N SER A 167 101.24 0.31 69.36
CA SER A 167 101.26 1.54 70.16
C SER A 167 101.73 1.30 71.60
N LYS A 168 101.47 0.14 72.21
CA LYS A 168 102.05 -0.22 73.53
C LYS A 168 103.55 -0.53 73.40
N GLU A 169 103.92 -1.26 72.36
CA GLU A 169 105.29 -1.61 71.99
C GLU A 169 106.16 -0.37 71.71
N THR A 170 105.58 0.71 71.18
CA THR A 170 106.26 2.00 70.99
C THR A 170 106.14 2.96 72.18
N SER A 171 104.99 3.00 72.89
CA SER A 171 104.78 3.89 74.06
C SER A 171 105.39 3.38 75.37
N GLU A 172 106.09 2.24 75.35
CA GLU A 172 107.00 1.88 76.45
C GLU A 172 108.22 2.82 76.52
N LYS A 173 108.42 3.64 75.47
CA LYS A 173 109.27 4.83 75.52
C LYS A 173 108.42 6.10 75.62
N TYR A 174 108.64 6.84 76.70
CA TYR A 174 108.06 8.15 77.09
C TYR A 174 106.61 8.16 77.59
N ARG A 175 106.45 8.61 78.86
CA ARG A 175 105.20 9.13 79.45
C ARG A 175 105.43 10.54 80.01
N TRP A 176 104.31 11.22 80.31
CA TRP A 176 104.13 12.52 81.00
C TRP A 176 104.34 13.77 80.12
N GLY A 177 103.48 14.80 80.18
CA GLY A 177 102.15 14.92 80.83
C GLY A 177 101.62 16.37 81.00
N ARG A 178 100.38 16.52 81.53
CA ARG A 178 99.68 17.78 82.01
C ARG A 178 99.24 18.79 80.90
N ARG A 179 97.97 19.23 80.83
CA ARG A 179 97.17 20.29 81.56
C ARG A 179 97.51 21.76 81.13
N ASP A 180 96.65 22.80 81.14
CA ASP A 180 95.35 23.15 81.81
C ASP A 180 94.39 24.08 80.94
N LEU A 181 93.09 24.17 81.34
CA LEU A 181 92.01 25.22 81.32
C LEU A 181 91.87 26.46 80.34
N ASP A 182 90.61 26.83 79.94
CA ASP A 182 89.89 28.16 80.13
C ASP A 182 88.55 28.39 79.30
N PHE A 183 87.77 29.49 79.52
CA PHE A 183 86.35 29.80 79.09
C PHE A 183 86.07 31.36 78.86
N PRO A 184 84.82 31.96 78.77
CA PRO A 184 83.93 32.28 77.60
C PRO A 184 83.49 33.80 77.41
N SER A 185 82.49 34.16 76.54
CA SER A 185 81.75 35.48 76.55
C SER A 185 80.39 35.59 75.76
N ASN A 186 79.70 36.77 75.75
CA ASN A 186 78.27 37.07 75.34
C ASN A 186 78.12 38.34 74.40
N LEU A 187 77.02 39.10 74.11
CA LEU A 187 75.66 39.38 74.69
C LEU A 187 74.54 39.84 73.65
N MET A 188 73.76 40.96 73.80
CA MET A 188 72.43 41.21 73.13
C MET A 188 71.97 42.72 72.92
N GLY A 189 70.92 43.01 72.10
CA GLY A 189 70.12 44.30 71.98
C GLY A 189 69.85 44.85 70.55
N ILE A 190 68.96 45.83 70.20
CA ILE A 190 67.70 46.44 70.76
C ILE A 190 66.99 47.40 69.72
N GLU A 191 65.72 47.89 69.92
CA GLU A 191 64.88 48.73 68.98
C GLU A 191 64.58 50.22 69.41
N THR A 192 63.98 51.09 68.56
CA THR A 192 63.38 52.44 68.89
C THR A 192 62.21 52.90 67.96
N THR A 193 61.43 53.97 68.29
CA THR A 193 60.14 54.34 67.60
C THR A 193 59.70 55.85 67.56
N LYS A 194 58.83 56.22 66.58
CA LYS A 194 57.70 57.23 66.54
C LYS A 194 57.85 58.75 66.82
N VAL A 195 57.19 59.60 66.01
CA VAL A 195 56.62 60.96 66.32
C VAL A 195 55.34 61.25 65.48
N ARG A 196 54.42 62.14 65.91
CA ARG A 196 53.19 62.62 65.20
C ARG A 196 52.96 64.14 65.40
N LYS A 197 52.21 64.81 64.50
CA LYS A 197 51.68 66.19 64.67
C LYS A 197 50.16 66.31 64.39
N ARG A 198 49.61 67.49 64.66
CA ARG A 198 48.18 67.90 64.66
C ARG A 198 48.08 69.34 64.12
N GLU A 199 47.00 69.86 63.53
CA GLU A 199 45.80 69.27 62.89
C GLU A 199 45.07 70.38 62.08
N ALA A 200 44.22 70.01 61.11
CA ALA A 200 43.25 70.92 60.46
C ALA A 200 41.95 70.13 60.16
N SER A 201 40.96 70.22 61.04
CA SER A 201 39.67 69.48 61.03
C SER A 201 39.73 68.10 60.35
N VAL A 202 40.68 67.26 60.77
CA VAL A 202 41.08 66.04 60.04
C VAL A 202 39.89 65.10 59.78
N ALA A 203 39.01 64.97 60.78
CA ALA A 203 37.77 64.19 60.68
C ALA A 203 36.82 64.63 59.54
N ASN A 204 36.76 65.92 59.16
CA ASN A 204 35.92 66.39 58.05
C ASN A 204 36.51 66.00 56.68
N VAL A 205 37.83 66.10 56.53
CA VAL A 205 38.52 65.71 55.29
C VAL A 205 38.50 64.19 55.13
N GLU A 206 38.74 63.45 56.22
CA GLU A 206 38.58 62.00 56.27
C GLU A 206 37.14 61.57 56.00
N TYR A 207 36.13 62.23 56.56
CA TYR A 207 34.72 61.94 56.29
C TYR A 207 34.36 62.18 54.81
N GLN A 208 34.80 63.29 54.22
CA GLN A 208 34.56 63.59 52.81
C GLN A 208 35.26 62.57 51.90
N ALA A 209 36.52 62.20 52.18
CA ALA A 209 37.28 61.21 51.43
C ALA A 209 36.68 59.79 51.57
N ASN A 210 36.22 59.41 52.77
CA ASN A 210 35.51 58.14 52.99
C ASN A 210 34.18 58.11 52.24
N THR A 211 33.46 59.24 52.17
CA THR A 211 32.19 59.35 51.43
C THR A 211 32.40 59.21 49.93
N THR A 212 33.39 59.90 49.34
CA THR A 212 33.69 59.74 47.90
C THR A 212 34.23 58.35 47.56
N ALA A 213 35.07 57.77 48.42
CA ALA A 213 35.53 56.38 48.27
C ALA A 213 34.39 55.35 48.38
N MET A 214 33.35 55.63 49.19
CA MET A 214 32.16 54.78 49.27
C MET A 214 31.29 54.92 48.01
N VAL A 215 31.12 56.15 47.49
CA VAL A 215 30.40 56.39 46.23
C VAL A 215 31.07 55.67 45.05
N GLU A 216 32.40 55.77 44.89
CA GLU A 216 33.11 55.07 43.81
C GLU A 216 33.10 53.54 43.98
N LYS A 217 33.06 53.02 45.20
CA LYS A 217 32.81 51.57 45.46
C LYS A 217 31.41 51.14 45.01
N ILE A 218 30.37 51.93 45.28
CA ILE A 218 29.00 51.63 44.82
C ILE A 218 28.95 51.71 43.28
N LYS A 219 29.51 52.76 42.70
CA LYS A 219 29.56 52.98 41.25
C LYS A 219 30.29 51.85 40.50
N THR A 220 31.43 51.39 41.02
CA THR A 220 32.17 50.26 40.43
C THR A 220 31.46 48.91 40.62
N ALA A 221 30.79 48.69 41.74
CA ALA A 221 29.98 47.48 41.96
C ALA A 221 28.74 47.42 41.04
N VAL A 222 28.03 48.54 40.90
CA VAL A 222 26.83 48.68 40.04
C VAL A 222 27.19 48.75 38.55
N ARG A 223 28.43 49.15 38.22
CA ARG A 223 28.96 49.37 36.85
C ARG A 223 28.27 50.52 36.10
N CYS A 224 28.16 51.67 36.75
CA CYS A 224 27.70 52.93 36.16
C CYS A 224 28.84 53.95 35.98
N SER A 225 28.59 55.00 35.19
CA SER A 225 29.55 56.09 34.97
C SER A 225 29.31 57.28 35.90
N HIS A 226 28.05 57.61 36.19
CA HIS A 226 27.64 58.73 37.02
C HIS A 226 26.75 58.29 38.19
N LEU A 227 26.77 59.08 39.28
CA LEU A 227 25.98 58.83 40.49
C LEU A 227 24.47 58.71 40.20
N TRP A 228 23.97 59.48 39.23
CA TRP A 228 22.55 59.53 38.86
C TRP A 228 22.08 58.25 38.16
N ASP A 229 22.98 57.54 37.48
CA ASP A 229 22.67 56.32 36.73
C ASP A 229 22.33 55.14 37.66
N ILE A 230 22.87 55.15 38.90
CA ILE A 230 22.74 54.08 39.90
C ILE A 230 21.28 53.65 40.10
N THR A 231 20.36 54.63 40.23
CA THR A 231 18.94 54.36 40.45
C THR A 231 18.30 53.70 39.22
N GLY A 232 18.66 54.15 38.02
CA GLY A 232 18.19 53.55 36.77
C GLY A 232 18.72 52.12 36.57
N GLN A 233 19.97 51.87 36.95
CA GLN A 233 20.59 50.55 36.83
C GLN A 233 20.05 49.54 37.85
N PHE A 234 19.73 49.96 39.08
CA PHE A 234 18.99 49.12 40.04
C PHE A 234 17.55 48.83 39.60
N LEU A 235 16.85 49.81 39.01
CA LEU A 235 15.52 49.59 38.44
C LEU A 235 15.58 48.61 37.26
N ALA A 236 16.55 48.76 36.36
CA ALA A 236 16.77 47.82 35.26
C ALA A 236 17.09 46.42 35.78
N GLN A 237 18.02 46.28 36.74
CA GLN A 237 18.35 45.01 37.37
C GLN A 237 17.11 44.35 37.98
N ARG A 238 16.29 45.10 38.72
CA ARG A 238 15.04 44.58 39.28
C ARG A 238 14.08 44.12 38.19
N THR A 239 13.88 44.89 37.12
CA THR A 239 13.03 44.42 36.01
C THR A 239 13.59 43.19 35.30
N THR A 240 14.91 42.95 35.31
CA THR A 240 15.46 41.67 34.82
C THR A 240 15.31 40.53 35.82
N GLU A 241 15.30 40.81 37.13
CA GLU A 241 15.03 39.86 38.21
C GLU A 241 13.55 39.42 38.17
N ASP A 242 12.61 40.37 38.15
CA ASP A 242 11.16 40.11 38.00
C ASP A 242 10.86 39.27 36.74
N ASN A 243 11.53 39.54 35.61
CA ASN A 243 11.39 38.78 34.36
C ASN A 243 12.02 37.38 34.41
N LEU A 244 13.10 37.19 35.17
CA LEU A 244 13.74 35.87 35.36
C LEU A 244 12.93 34.99 36.30
N GLU A 245 12.34 35.57 37.36
CA GLU A 245 11.42 34.88 38.27
C GLU A 245 10.20 34.35 37.50
N LEU A 246 9.56 35.20 36.67
CA LEU A 246 8.45 34.77 35.81
C LEU A 246 8.85 33.68 34.80
N GLN A 247 10.07 33.75 34.23
CA GLN A 247 10.58 32.67 33.37
C GLN A 247 10.86 31.37 34.13
N MET A 248 11.26 31.45 35.41
CA MET A 248 11.41 30.27 36.27
C MET A 248 10.06 29.61 36.57
N GLU A 249 9.04 30.37 36.98
CA GLU A 249 7.68 29.86 37.18
C GLU A 249 7.14 29.16 35.92
N ASP A 250 7.31 29.80 34.76
CA ASP A 250 6.86 29.30 33.46
C ASP A 250 7.64 28.02 33.02
N CYS A 251 8.89 27.86 33.46
CA CYS A 251 9.66 26.63 33.29
C CYS A 251 9.25 25.53 34.28
N GLU A 252 8.97 25.86 35.54
CA GLU A 252 8.49 24.90 36.54
C GLU A 252 7.10 24.37 36.21
N ALA A 253 6.20 25.23 35.74
CA ALA A 253 4.88 24.84 35.22
C ALA A 253 5.00 23.84 34.06
N ARG A 254 5.90 24.08 33.09
CA ARG A 254 6.18 23.13 32.00
C ARG A 254 6.75 21.81 32.50
N ARG A 255 7.66 21.83 33.48
CA ARG A 255 8.24 20.60 34.09
C ARG A 255 7.16 19.79 34.83
N ALA A 256 6.26 20.45 35.56
CA ALA A 256 5.13 19.79 36.23
C ALA A 256 4.15 19.16 35.23
N GLN A 257 3.83 19.86 34.12
CA GLN A 257 2.99 19.31 33.04
C GLN A 257 3.64 18.09 32.38
N LEU A 258 4.94 18.15 32.04
CA LEU A 258 5.68 17.03 31.45
C LEU A 258 5.75 15.83 32.40
N ALA A 259 6.02 16.05 33.69
CA ALA A 259 6.01 14.98 34.69
C ALA A 259 4.63 14.31 34.84
N ALA A 260 3.55 15.10 34.76
CA ALA A 260 2.18 14.57 34.77
C ALA A 260 1.85 13.77 33.50
N LEU A 261 2.36 14.17 32.34
CA LEU A 261 2.22 13.42 31.08
C LEU A 261 3.03 12.12 31.10
N MET A 262 4.28 12.15 31.56
CA MET A 262 5.10 10.94 31.75
C MET A 262 4.39 9.93 32.62
N ARG A 263 3.88 10.33 33.79
CA ARG A 263 3.15 9.42 34.69
C ARG A 263 1.85 8.88 34.13
N ARG A 264 1.20 9.56 33.18
CA ARG A 264 0.08 8.99 32.41
C ARG A 264 0.56 7.93 31.43
N LEU A 265 1.58 8.25 30.63
CA LEU A 265 2.16 7.31 29.65
C LEU A 265 2.73 6.05 30.33
N GLU A 266 3.35 6.18 31.50
CA GLU A 266 3.77 5.06 32.35
C GLU A 266 2.58 4.17 32.75
N THR A 267 1.45 4.76 33.14
CA THR A 267 0.24 3.98 33.48
C THR A 267 -0.43 3.35 32.26
N GLU A 268 -0.41 4.01 31.09
CA GLU A 268 -0.92 3.44 29.84
C GLU A 268 -0.03 2.30 29.35
N GLU A 269 1.31 2.46 29.42
CA GLU A 269 2.27 1.41 29.09
C GLU A 269 2.14 0.21 30.05
N ALA A 270 1.94 0.46 31.35
CA ALA A 270 1.64 -0.60 32.31
C ALA A 270 0.30 -1.30 32.01
N LEU A 271 -0.75 -0.56 31.63
CA LEU A 271 -2.04 -1.14 31.21
C LEU A 271 -1.94 -1.92 29.90
N LEU A 272 -0.97 -1.64 29.03
CA LEU A 272 -0.69 -2.40 27.81
C LEU A 272 0.19 -3.63 28.10
N LYS A 273 1.25 -3.50 28.90
CA LYS A 273 2.16 -4.59 29.32
C LYS A 273 1.47 -5.62 30.22
N PHE A 274 0.61 -5.17 31.13
CA PHE A 274 -0.11 -6.01 32.09
C PHE A 274 -1.60 -6.20 31.76
N ARG A 275 -2.04 -5.77 30.58
CA ARG A 275 -3.21 -6.41 29.94
C ARG A 275 -2.82 -7.86 29.70
N GLN A 276 -3.33 -8.77 30.51
CA GLN A 276 -3.39 -10.17 30.13
C GLN A 276 -4.05 -10.23 28.75
N ALA A 277 -3.37 -10.84 27.78
CA ALA A 277 -4.03 -11.23 26.55
C ALA A 277 -5.24 -12.08 26.94
N PRO A 278 -6.47 -11.73 26.52
CA PRO A 278 -7.65 -12.53 26.85
C PRO A 278 -7.38 -13.94 26.37
N SER A 279 -7.46 -14.91 27.30
CA SER A 279 -6.82 -16.23 27.18
C SER A 279 -7.01 -16.84 25.80
N SER A 280 -5.95 -17.41 25.20
CA SER A 280 -5.87 -17.75 23.76
C SER A 280 -7.14 -18.42 23.22
N ASN A 281 -7.68 -19.36 23.99
CA ASN A 281 -8.96 -20.06 23.82
C ASN A 281 -10.13 -19.14 23.40
N SER A 282 -10.24 -17.94 23.97
CA SER A 282 -11.26 -16.94 23.64
C SER A 282 -11.03 -16.32 22.27
N PHE A 283 -9.79 -15.96 21.94
CA PHE A 283 -9.44 -15.41 20.63
C PHE A 283 -9.58 -16.47 19.54
N GLU A 284 -9.12 -17.70 19.78
CA GLU A 284 -9.30 -18.86 18.90
C GLU A 284 -10.79 -19.19 18.70
N SER A 285 -11.61 -19.13 19.75
CA SER A 285 -13.06 -19.35 19.62
C SER A 285 -13.74 -18.30 18.74
N VAL A 286 -13.36 -17.02 18.89
CA VAL A 286 -13.87 -15.92 18.03
C VAL A 286 -13.33 -16.05 16.61
N GLN A 287 -12.04 -16.36 16.42
CA GLN A 287 -11.44 -16.56 15.11
C GLN A 287 -12.08 -17.74 14.37
N LYS A 288 -12.36 -18.86 15.08
CA LYS A 288 -13.07 -20.00 14.50
C LYS A 288 -14.48 -19.62 14.07
N LYS A 289 -15.26 -18.98 14.95
CA LYS A 289 -16.61 -18.48 14.60
C LYS A 289 -16.58 -17.58 13.36
N MET A 290 -15.63 -16.65 13.28
CA MET A 290 -15.46 -15.76 12.13
C MET A 290 -15.13 -16.52 10.83
N LYS A 291 -14.29 -17.57 10.90
CA LYS A 291 -13.97 -18.45 9.76
C LYS A 291 -15.15 -19.32 9.33
N ASP A 292 -15.98 -19.74 10.28
CA ASP A 292 -17.18 -20.55 9.98
C ASP A 292 -18.30 -19.67 9.38
N THR A 293 -18.52 -18.44 9.88
CA THR A 293 -19.44 -17.47 9.26
C THR A 293 -18.97 -16.95 7.90
N LEU A 294 -17.64 -16.81 7.71
CA LEU A 294 -17.07 -16.45 6.40
C LEU A 294 -17.42 -17.53 5.36
N ARG A 295 -17.26 -18.81 5.71
CA ARG A 295 -17.60 -19.94 4.82
C ARG A 295 -19.10 -19.98 4.50
N GLU A 296 -19.97 -19.74 5.48
CA GLU A 296 -21.41 -19.68 5.28
C GLU A 296 -21.82 -18.58 4.28
N GLU A 297 -21.24 -17.38 4.40
CA GLU A 297 -21.49 -16.29 3.45
C GLU A 297 -20.78 -16.49 2.09
N GLU A 298 -19.64 -17.19 2.02
CA GLU A 298 -19.01 -17.62 0.76
C GLU A 298 -19.89 -18.65 0.01
N GLU A 299 -20.42 -19.66 0.70
CA GLU A 299 -21.35 -20.65 0.14
C GLU A 299 -22.66 -19.97 -0.33
N ARG A 300 -23.17 -19.03 0.46
CA ARG A 300 -24.34 -18.20 0.12
C ARG A 300 -24.09 -17.32 -1.11
N LEU A 301 -22.91 -16.73 -1.23
CA LEU A 301 -22.49 -15.91 -2.38
C LEU A 301 -22.36 -16.77 -3.65
N GLN A 302 -21.78 -17.97 -3.55
CA GLN A 302 -21.71 -18.93 -4.65
C GLN A 302 -23.12 -19.36 -5.11
N LEU A 303 -24.03 -19.65 -4.18
CA LEU A 303 -25.43 -19.98 -4.49
C LEU A 303 -26.15 -18.81 -5.19
N ALA A 304 -25.94 -17.57 -4.72
CA ALA A 304 -26.48 -16.37 -5.33
C ALA A 304 -25.96 -16.17 -6.76
N HIS A 305 -24.65 -16.31 -7.00
CA HIS A 305 -24.07 -16.26 -8.33
C HIS A 305 -24.61 -17.37 -9.24
N ALA A 306 -24.69 -18.61 -8.77
CA ALA A 306 -25.22 -19.73 -9.54
C ALA A 306 -26.69 -19.49 -9.97
N ASN A 307 -27.49 -18.86 -9.11
CA ASN A 307 -28.88 -18.50 -9.43
C ASN A 307 -28.98 -17.27 -10.36
N MET A 308 -28.09 -16.27 -10.21
CA MET A 308 -27.99 -15.15 -11.13
C MET A 308 -27.61 -15.61 -12.55
N THR A 309 -26.61 -16.49 -12.68
CA THR A 309 -26.20 -17.07 -13.97
C THR A 309 -27.31 -17.90 -14.62
N LYS A 310 -28.11 -18.66 -13.86
CA LYS A 310 -29.32 -19.33 -14.38
C LYS A 310 -30.34 -18.32 -14.90
N SER A 311 -30.58 -17.24 -14.15
CA SER A 311 -31.54 -16.19 -14.52
C SER A 311 -31.09 -15.40 -15.76
N GLN A 312 -29.80 -15.10 -15.88
CA GLN A 312 -29.20 -14.49 -17.08
C GLN A 312 -29.32 -15.39 -18.31
N LYS A 313 -29.03 -16.70 -18.17
CA LYS A 313 -29.21 -17.68 -19.25
C LYS A 313 -30.68 -17.76 -19.70
N LEU A 314 -31.61 -17.82 -18.74
CA LEU A 314 -33.05 -17.83 -19.04
C LEU A 314 -33.51 -16.54 -19.73
N LEU A 315 -33.06 -15.37 -19.26
CA LEU A 315 -33.36 -14.08 -19.89
C LEU A 315 -32.85 -14.01 -21.33
N LEU A 316 -31.62 -14.48 -21.58
CA LEU A 316 -31.05 -14.57 -22.92
C LEU A 316 -31.87 -15.52 -23.82
N THR A 317 -32.25 -16.71 -23.33
CA THR A 317 -33.13 -17.63 -24.07
C THR A 317 -34.48 -17.00 -24.40
N ILE A 318 -35.09 -16.26 -23.48
CA ILE A 318 -36.36 -15.54 -23.71
C ILE A 318 -36.18 -14.44 -24.75
N GLN A 319 -35.14 -13.62 -24.63
CA GLN A 319 -34.84 -12.55 -25.59
C GLN A 319 -34.60 -13.11 -26.99
N THR A 320 -33.72 -14.10 -27.14
CA THR A 320 -33.46 -14.79 -28.41
C THR A 320 -34.72 -15.47 -28.95
N GLY A 321 -35.60 -16.00 -28.10
CA GLY A 321 -36.91 -16.54 -28.49
C GLY A 321 -37.84 -15.46 -29.07
N ILE A 322 -37.91 -14.30 -28.43
CA ILE A 322 -38.70 -13.14 -28.87
C ILE A 322 -38.14 -12.56 -30.18
N ASP A 323 -36.81 -12.45 -30.31
CA ASP A 323 -36.15 -12.00 -31.54
C ASP A 323 -36.41 -12.97 -32.72
N ASN A 324 -36.30 -14.28 -32.50
CA ASN A 324 -36.65 -15.29 -33.50
C ASN A 324 -38.12 -15.22 -33.93
N LEU A 325 -39.03 -15.01 -32.98
CA LEU A 325 -40.46 -14.84 -33.26
C LEU A 325 -40.73 -13.55 -34.05
N TYR A 326 -40.08 -12.45 -33.67
CA TYR A 326 -40.16 -11.16 -34.36
C TYR A 326 -39.69 -11.26 -35.81
N ILE A 327 -38.52 -11.86 -36.06
CA ILE A 327 -37.96 -12.08 -37.39
C ILE A 327 -38.92 -12.91 -38.27
N ARG A 328 -39.56 -13.95 -37.72
CA ARG A 328 -40.53 -14.77 -38.47
C ARG A 328 -41.85 -14.04 -38.76
N LEU A 329 -42.26 -13.09 -37.93
CA LEU A 329 -43.52 -12.34 -38.09
C LEU A 329 -43.36 -11.01 -38.84
N ILE A 330 -42.15 -10.49 -39.01
CA ILE A 330 -41.93 -9.15 -39.61
C ILE A 330 -42.52 -9.03 -41.02
N GLY A 331 -42.34 -10.04 -41.88
CA GLY A 331 -42.83 -10.07 -43.26
C GLY A 331 -44.35 -10.25 -43.44
N ILE A 332 -45.12 -10.35 -42.36
CA ILE A 332 -46.58 -10.55 -42.41
C ILE A 332 -47.29 -9.19 -42.43
N ILE A 333 -47.81 -8.80 -43.59
CA ILE A 333 -48.52 -7.53 -43.80
C ILE A 333 -49.89 -7.55 -43.10
N LEU A 334 -50.22 -6.49 -42.35
CA LEU A 334 -51.53 -6.31 -41.71
C LEU A 334 -52.54 -5.61 -42.63
N PRO A 335 -53.87 -5.76 -42.40
CA PRO A 335 -54.88 -5.06 -43.18
C PRO A 335 -54.78 -3.53 -43.00
N PRO A 336 -54.95 -2.74 -44.07
CA PRO A 336 -54.87 -1.27 -44.00
C PRO A 336 -55.99 -0.72 -43.11
N GLY A 337 -55.62 -0.31 -41.90
CA GLY A 337 -56.56 0.16 -40.87
C GLY A 337 -56.07 -0.07 -39.44
N GLN A 338 -55.24 -1.10 -39.21
CA GLN A 338 -54.47 -1.21 -37.97
C GLN A 338 -53.16 -0.45 -38.12
N LYS A 339 -52.84 0.43 -37.17
CA LYS A 339 -51.56 1.16 -37.15
C LYS A 339 -50.43 0.17 -36.85
N GLU A 340 -49.64 -0.17 -37.85
CA GLU A 340 -48.33 -0.77 -37.61
C GLU A 340 -47.50 0.23 -36.79
N ALA A 341 -46.97 -0.22 -35.65
CA ALA A 341 -46.11 0.61 -34.83
C ALA A 341 -44.80 0.84 -35.60
N THR A 342 -44.37 2.10 -35.68
CA THR A 342 -43.23 2.52 -36.52
C THR A 342 -42.02 1.64 -36.28
N LEU A 343 -41.49 1.05 -37.36
CA LEU A 343 -40.27 0.26 -37.33
C LEU A 343 -39.08 1.20 -37.04
N SER A 344 -38.73 1.32 -35.77
CA SER A 344 -37.45 1.85 -35.33
C SER A 344 -36.53 0.66 -35.04
N ASP A 345 -35.30 0.71 -35.53
CA ASP A 345 -34.37 -0.44 -35.48
C ASP A 345 -34.03 -0.90 -34.04
N ASN A 346 -34.21 -0.03 -33.04
CA ASN A 346 -33.93 -0.29 -31.63
C ASN A 346 -35.20 -0.57 -30.81
N LEU A 347 -36.06 -1.49 -31.28
CA LEU A 347 -37.25 -1.90 -30.53
C LEU A 347 -36.87 -2.82 -29.34
N ASP A 348 -37.24 -2.39 -28.13
CA ASP A 348 -37.04 -3.16 -26.88
C ASP A 348 -37.74 -4.54 -26.91
N VAL A 349 -37.29 -5.47 -26.06
CA VAL A 349 -37.83 -6.83 -25.91
C VAL A 349 -39.33 -6.83 -25.63
N HIS A 350 -39.85 -5.93 -24.79
CA HIS A 350 -41.30 -5.81 -24.56
C HIS A 350 -42.03 -5.24 -25.79
N GLY A 351 -41.40 -4.32 -26.52
CA GLY A 351 -41.93 -3.80 -27.78
C GLY A 351 -42.03 -4.88 -28.87
N LYS A 352 -40.99 -5.70 -29.02
CA LYS A 352 -40.96 -6.86 -29.93
C LYS A 352 -42.02 -7.88 -29.55
N LEU A 353 -42.16 -8.20 -28.25
CA LEU A 353 -43.21 -9.11 -27.77
C LEU A 353 -44.62 -8.59 -28.09
N ALA A 354 -44.91 -7.32 -27.83
CA ALA A 354 -46.20 -6.69 -28.15
C ALA A 354 -46.48 -6.58 -29.66
N TYR A 355 -45.43 -6.45 -30.49
CA TYR A 355 -45.54 -6.55 -31.95
C TYR A 355 -45.92 -7.98 -32.38
N CYS A 356 -45.22 -8.99 -31.86
CA CYS A 356 -45.50 -10.41 -32.09
C CYS A 356 -46.92 -10.79 -31.68
N GLU A 357 -47.37 -10.36 -30.49
CA GLU A 357 -48.72 -10.60 -29.98
C GLU A 357 -49.81 -10.12 -30.96
N ARG A 358 -49.73 -8.85 -31.43
CA ARG A 358 -50.69 -8.29 -32.39
C ARG A 358 -50.72 -9.09 -33.70
N LYS A 359 -49.56 -9.48 -34.23
CA LYS A 359 -49.46 -10.27 -35.46
C LYS A 359 -50.01 -11.69 -35.27
N LEU A 360 -49.74 -12.34 -34.13
CA LEU A 360 -50.28 -13.66 -33.79
C LEU A 360 -51.80 -13.62 -33.59
N LEU A 361 -52.34 -12.60 -32.92
CA LEU A 361 -53.79 -12.40 -32.77
C LEU A 361 -54.47 -12.16 -34.13
N TYR A 362 -53.86 -11.38 -35.03
CA TYR A 362 -54.36 -11.23 -36.41
C TYR A 362 -54.37 -12.58 -37.16
N LEU A 363 -53.27 -13.35 -37.10
CA LEU A 363 -53.18 -14.67 -37.71
C LEU A 363 -54.20 -15.66 -37.14
N ALA A 364 -54.34 -15.75 -35.82
CA ALA A 364 -55.26 -16.65 -35.15
C ALA A 364 -56.72 -16.34 -35.53
N ASN A 365 -57.10 -15.06 -35.58
CA ASN A 365 -58.40 -14.64 -36.10
C ASN A 365 -58.57 -15.00 -37.57
N ARG A 366 -57.54 -14.78 -38.42
CA ARG A 366 -57.60 -15.10 -39.85
C ARG A 366 -57.77 -16.60 -40.10
N VAL A 367 -57.06 -17.45 -39.35
CA VAL A 367 -57.24 -18.92 -39.37
C VAL A 367 -58.64 -19.29 -38.90
N ARG A 368 -59.15 -18.69 -37.81
CA ARG A 368 -60.52 -18.92 -37.33
C ARG A 368 -61.61 -18.50 -38.32
N THR A 369 -61.37 -17.49 -39.17
CA THR A 369 -62.29 -17.10 -40.25
C THR A 369 -62.19 -17.95 -41.51
N LEU A 370 -61.15 -18.79 -41.65
CA LEU A 370 -61.01 -19.71 -42.77
C LEU A 370 -61.72 -21.03 -42.42
N SER A 371 -62.92 -21.23 -42.98
CA SER A 371 -63.58 -22.54 -42.96
C SER A 371 -62.70 -23.57 -43.66
N MET A 372 -62.23 -24.58 -42.94
CA MET A 372 -61.17 -25.48 -43.41
C MET A 372 -61.70 -26.58 -44.33
N THR A 373 -62.01 -26.22 -45.58
CA THR A 373 -62.39 -27.14 -46.65
C THR A 373 -61.21 -28.03 -47.06
N GLU A 374 -61.45 -29.30 -47.44
CA GLU A 374 -60.37 -30.25 -47.77
C GLU A 374 -59.45 -29.77 -48.91
N GLU A 375 -59.98 -29.05 -49.92
CA GLU A 375 -59.15 -28.43 -50.95
C GLU A 375 -58.14 -27.41 -50.42
N ILE A 376 -58.43 -26.74 -49.30
CA ILE A 376 -57.51 -25.78 -48.70
C ILE A 376 -56.36 -26.56 -48.04
N ASN A 377 -56.65 -27.69 -47.41
CA ASN A 377 -55.63 -28.56 -46.83
C ASN A 377 -54.69 -29.18 -47.87
N THR A 378 -55.20 -29.57 -49.05
CA THR A 378 -54.32 -30.02 -50.15
C THR A 378 -53.49 -28.88 -50.69
N LYS A 379 -54.10 -27.75 -51.08
CA LYS A 379 -53.38 -26.58 -51.61
C LYS A 379 -52.34 -26.01 -50.62
N VAL A 380 -52.58 -26.08 -49.31
CA VAL A 380 -51.60 -25.71 -48.28
C VAL A 380 -50.49 -26.75 -48.13
N ARG A 381 -50.79 -28.06 -48.21
CA ARG A 381 -49.77 -29.12 -48.23
C ARG A 381 -48.85 -28.97 -49.44
N ASP A 382 -49.42 -28.88 -50.63
CA ASP A 382 -48.68 -28.75 -51.90
C ASP A 382 -47.81 -27.49 -51.91
N ALA A 383 -48.31 -26.38 -51.33
CA ALA A 383 -47.57 -25.13 -51.20
C ALA A 383 -46.42 -25.21 -50.16
N LEU A 384 -46.63 -25.88 -49.03
CA LEU A 384 -45.59 -26.12 -48.02
C LEU A 384 -44.48 -27.03 -48.57
N GLU A 385 -44.86 -28.12 -49.24
CA GLU A 385 -43.93 -29.06 -49.88
C GLU A 385 -43.17 -28.40 -51.04
N SER A 386 -43.84 -27.55 -51.82
CA SER A 386 -43.21 -26.69 -52.84
C SER A 386 -42.34 -25.57 -52.26
N SER A 387 -42.50 -25.22 -50.98
CA SER A 387 -41.70 -24.19 -50.28
C SER A 387 -40.45 -24.81 -49.68
N THR A 388 -40.57 -25.92 -48.96
CA THR A 388 -39.41 -26.65 -48.41
C THR A 388 -38.49 -27.09 -49.54
N LEU A 389 -38.99 -27.58 -50.68
CA LEU A 389 -38.18 -27.91 -51.86
C LEU A 389 -37.37 -26.74 -52.46
N LYS A 390 -37.66 -25.48 -52.09
CA LYS A 390 -36.96 -24.27 -52.57
C LYS A 390 -36.06 -23.63 -51.53
N GLU A 391 -36.11 -24.09 -50.28
CA GLU A 391 -35.36 -23.48 -49.18
C GLU A 391 -33.89 -23.93 -49.21
N LYS A 392 -32.98 -22.99 -49.51
CA LYS A 392 -31.54 -23.29 -49.64
C LYS A 392 -30.88 -23.72 -48.32
N GLN A 393 -31.50 -23.41 -47.18
CA GLN A 393 -31.11 -23.87 -45.85
C GLN A 393 -31.97 -25.04 -45.38
N ASN A 394 -32.28 -25.98 -46.28
CA ASN A 394 -32.76 -27.31 -45.90
C ASN A 394 -31.69 -28.01 -45.04
N THR A 395 -31.74 -27.80 -43.74
CA THR A 395 -31.23 -28.75 -42.76
C THR A 395 -32.10 -30.00 -42.83
N ARG A 396 -31.86 -30.84 -43.85
CA ARG A 396 -32.00 -32.29 -43.64
C ARG A 396 -31.27 -32.58 -42.36
N ILE A 397 -31.96 -33.12 -41.36
CA ILE A 397 -31.31 -33.69 -40.20
C ILE A 397 -30.57 -34.91 -40.74
N SER A 398 -29.28 -34.74 -41.02
CA SER A 398 -28.41 -35.87 -41.20
C SER A 398 -28.34 -36.54 -39.84
N PHE A 399 -28.90 -37.74 -39.74
CA PHE A 399 -28.57 -38.66 -38.66
C PHE A 399 -27.21 -39.27 -38.98
N GLU A 400 -26.19 -38.40 -39.04
CA GLU A 400 -24.84 -38.78 -38.67
C GLU A 400 -24.91 -39.13 -37.18
N ASP A 401 -24.62 -40.38 -36.85
CA ASP A 401 -24.52 -40.83 -35.46
C ASP A 401 -23.53 -39.92 -34.72
N GLN A 402 -23.85 -39.54 -33.46
CA GLN A 402 -23.01 -38.63 -32.68
C GLN A 402 -21.68 -39.28 -32.27
N GLU A 403 -20.72 -39.30 -33.19
CA GLU A 403 -19.32 -39.56 -32.88
C GLU A 403 -18.71 -38.29 -32.26
N GLU A 404 -18.39 -38.42 -30.97
CA GLU A 404 -17.40 -37.62 -30.24
C GLU A 404 -17.67 -36.10 -30.17
N ASP A 405 -18.54 -35.71 -29.22
CA ASP A 405 -18.44 -34.38 -28.57
C ASP A 405 -16.99 -34.20 -28.06
N MET A 406 -16.21 -33.36 -28.74
CA MET A 406 -14.81 -33.09 -28.41
C MET A 406 -14.70 -32.29 -27.11
N ILE A 407 -14.70 -32.99 -25.98
CA ILE A 407 -14.29 -32.42 -24.70
C ILE A 407 -12.79 -32.14 -24.78
N GLU A 408 -12.41 -30.86 -24.93
CA GLU A 408 -11.03 -30.39 -24.80
C GLU A 408 -10.48 -30.73 -23.41
N THR A 409 -9.92 -31.93 -23.33
CA THR A 409 -9.39 -32.49 -22.08
C THR A 409 -7.98 -31.94 -21.88
N PHE A 410 -7.91 -30.88 -21.07
CA PHE A 410 -6.67 -30.25 -20.61
C PHE A 410 -5.63 -31.32 -20.25
N HIS A 411 -4.48 -31.29 -20.91
CA HIS A 411 -3.36 -32.18 -20.63
C HIS A 411 -2.70 -31.84 -19.29
N PHE A 412 -3.30 -32.30 -18.20
CA PHE A 412 -2.58 -32.60 -16.97
C PHE A 412 -1.87 -33.93 -17.16
N ALA A 413 -0.55 -33.88 -17.31
CA ALA A 413 0.28 -35.07 -17.31
C ALA A 413 0.52 -35.51 -15.86
N ASP A 414 -0.24 -36.49 -15.37
CA ASP A 414 0.19 -37.33 -14.25
C ASP A 414 -0.53 -38.69 -14.19
N VAL A 415 0.31 -39.73 -14.09
CA VAL A 415 0.13 -41.03 -13.38
C VAL A 415 -1.09 -41.93 -13.68
N ASP A 416 -0.76 -43.19 -14.05
CA ASP A 416 -1.58 -44.41 -14.01
C ASP A 416 -3.05 -44.32 -14.45
N HIS A 417 -3.29 -44.67 -15.72
CA HIS A 417 -4.59 -45.14 -16.18
C HIS A 417 -4.51 -46.62 -16.51
N SER A 418 -5.15 -47.45 -15.68
CA SER A 418 -5.34 -48.87 -15.94
C SER A 418 -6.02 -49.08 -17.29
N TYR A 419 -5.49 -49.98 -18.13
CA TYR A 419 -6.00 -50.23 -19.48
C TYR A 419 -7.50 -50.62 -19.47
N VAL A 420 -8.34 -49.68 -19.93
CA VAL A 420 -9.76 -49.88 -20.21
C VAL A 420 -9.91 -50.23 -21.69
N PRO A 421 -10.32 -51.46 -22.06
CA PRO A 421 -10.44 -51.86 -23.45
C PRO A 421 -11.50 -51.03 -24.19
N SER A 422 -11.18 -50.55 -25.38
CA SER A 422 -12.12 -49.82 -26.24
C SER A 422 -13.31 -50.70 -26.68
N ARG A 423 -14.41 -50.05 -27.09
CA ARG A 423 -15.59 -50.73 -27.68
C ARG A 423 -15.21 -51.64 -28.86
N ALA A 424 -14.21 -51.25 -29.65
CA ALA A 424 -13.68 -52.05 -30.75
C ALA A 424 -12.92 -53.30 -30.27
N GLU A 425 -12.08 -53.17 -29.24
CA GLU A 425 -11.35 -54.31 -28.65
C GLU A 425 -12.29 -55.29 -27.94
N ILE A 426 -13.29 -54.80 -27.21
CA ILE A 426 -14.34 -55.63 -26.58
C ILE A 426 -15.08 -56.43 -27.67
N LYS A 427 -15.51 -55.77 -28.76
CA LYS A 427 -16.14 -56.44 -29.92
C LYS A 427 -15.21 -57.47 -30.57
N GLY A 428 -13.92 -57.15 -30.70
CA GLY A 428 -12.89 -58.05 -31.22
C GLY A 428 -12.53 -59.21 -30.30
N GLN A 429 -12.67 -59.08 -28.98
CA GLN A 429 -12.58 -60.20 -28.03
C GLN A 429 -13.83 -61.08 -28.09
N ALA A 430 -15.03 -60.47 -28.10
CA ALA A 430 -16.29 -61.20 -28.23
C ALA A 430 -16.34 -62.05 -29.51
N GLN A 431 -15.93 -61.48 -30.66
CA GLN A 431 -15.82 -62.23 -31.92
C GLN A 431 -14.82 -63.39 -31.81
N ARG A 432 -13.63 -63.18 -31.22
CA ARG A 432 -12.65 -64.26 -31.00
C ARG A 432 -13.20 -65.39 -30.11
N VAL A 433 -14.04 -65.08 -29.12
CA VAL A 433 -14.73 -66.09 -28.29
C VAL A 433 -15.79 -66.87 -29.08
N ILE A 434 -16.53 -66.20 -29.97
CA ILE A 434 -17.51 -66.84 -30.88
C ILE A 434 -16.78 -67.75 -31.88
N ASP A 435 -15.78 -67.24 -32.58
CA ASP A 435 -14.98 -67.99 -33.57
C ASP A 435 -14.26 -69.18 -32.93
N GLY A 436 -13.77 -69.02 -31.69
CA GLY A 436 -13.16 -70.08 -30.89
C GLY A 436 -14.13 -71.20 -30.52
N LYS A 437 -15.41 -70.87 -30.25
CA LYS A 437 -16.47 -71.86 -29.98
C LYS A 437 -17.02 -72.52 -31.24
N LEU A 438 -17.00 -71.83 -32.39
CA LEU A 438 -17.45 -72.38 -33.68
C LEU A 438 -16.41 -73.31 -34.34
N LYS A 439 -15.12 -73.23 -33.96
CA LYS A 439 -14.08 -74.17 -34.39
C LYS A 439 -14.16 -75.52 -33.66
N VAL A 440 -15.27 -76.23 -33.86
CA VAL A 440 -15.46 -77.61 -33.40
C VAL A 440 -14.34 -78.50 -33.94
N ALA A 441 -13.74 -79.30 -33.06
CA ALA A 441 -12.57 -80.11 -33.39
C ALA A 441 -12.88 -81.14 -34.50
N LYS A 442 -12.17 -81.02 -35.63
CA LYS A 442 -12.08 -82.10 -36.61
C LYS A 442 -11.36 -83.29 -35.97
N LYS A 443 -12.13 -84.28 -35.48
CA LYS A 443 -11.58 -85.59 -35.10
C LYS A 443 -10.82 -86.17 -36.30
N LYS A 444 -9.57 -86.58 -36.08
CA LYS A 444 -8.88 -87.46 -37.02
C LYS A 444 -9.62 -88.80 -37.08
N LYS A 445 -9.71 -89.38 -38.27
CA LYS A 445 -9.66 -90.83 -38.47
C LYS A 445 -8.22 -91.20 -38.81
#